data_AF-A0A9V1EBE8-F1
#
_entry.id   AF-A0A9V1EBE8-F1
#
_cell.length_a   1.000
_cell.length_b   1.000
_cell.length_c   1.000
_cell.angle_alpha   90.00
_cell.angle_beta   90.00
_cell.angle_gamma   90.00
#
_symmetry.space_group_name_H-M   'P 1'
#
loop_
_entity.id
_entity.type
_entity.pdbx_description
1 polymer ?
#
loop_
_entity_poly.entity_id
_entity_poly.type
_entity_poly.pdbx_seq_one_letter_code
_entity_poly.pdbx_strand_id
1 'polypeptide(L)'
;MLQCQTSASERGFPVSREEVSSLRLKIEELEGERSRLEEEKKTLEAQLERLTLQGGYDQSKTKVLHMSMNPASAAKQRLREDQARLQEECERLRELVRALERGGPVPADLEAAAGLPSSKEVAELKKQVESAELRNQRLKEVFHTKIQEFRKVCYALTGYQIDVTTESQYRLTSMYAEHKADCLIFKATGPSGAKMQLLETAFSRTVPELIELHLLRQDSIPAFLSALTLDLFSRQTVA
;
A
#
# COMPACT_ATOMS: atom_id res chain seq x y z
N MET A 1 115.67 -38.94 12.05
CA MET A 1 115.53 -38.21 13.32
C MET A 1 114.08 -37.72 13.37
N LEU A 2 113.14 -38.22 14.17
CA LEU A 2 113.17 -39.09 15.33
C LEU A 2 112.01 -40.12 15.22
N GLN A 3 112.28 -41.31 15.73
CA GLN A 3 111.27 -42.31 16.07
C GLN A 3 110.39 -41.78 17.22
N CYS A 4 109.08 -41.96 17.12
CA CYS A 4 108.22 -42.21 18.27
C CYS A 4 107.47 -43.50 18.00
N GLN A 5 107.99 -44.58 18.59
CA GLN A 5 107.18 -45.77 18.85
C GLN A 5 106.23 -45.43 20.00
N THR A 6 104.93 -45.62 19.77
CA THR A 6 104.01 -45.99 20.84
C THR A 6 103.24 -47.21 20.36
N SER A 7 103.73 -48.36 20.80
CA SER A 7 102.99 -49.59 20.92
C SER A 7 101.72 -49.36 21.75
N ALA A 8 100.56 -49.55 21.14
CA ALA A 8 99.36 -49.94 21.84
C ALA A 8 98.67 -50.97 20.95
N SER A 9 98.66 -52.23 21.41
CA SER A 9 97.93 -53.31 20.79
C SER A 9 96.47 -52.92 20.59
N GLU A 10 96.07 -52.63 19.36
CA GLU A 10 94.69 -52.86 18.96
C GLU A 10 94.49 -54.37 18.98
N ARG A 11 93.98 -54.87 20.11
CA ARG A 11 93.35 -56.18 20.18
C ARG A 11 92.22 -56.18 19.14
N GLY A 12 92.53 -56.67 17.94
CA GLY A 12 91.52 -57.12 17.00
C GLY A 12 90.75 -58.24 17.70
N PHE A 13 89.60 -57.91 18.28
CA PHE A 13 88.62 -58.90 18.68
C PHE A 13 88.26 -59.69 17.42
N PRO A 14 88.32 -61.03 17.41
CA PRO A 14 87.82 -61.80 16.30
C PRO A 14 86.30 -61.69 16.35
N VAL A 15 85.75 -60.65 15.74
CA VAL A 15 84.31 -60.57 15.50
C VAL A 15 83.96 -61.77 14.64
N SER A 16 83.09 -62.62 15.15
CA SER A 16 82.69 -63.84 14.44
C SER A 16 82.07 -63.43 13.11
N ARG A 17 82.35 -64.12 12.00
CA ARG A 17 81.78 -63.79 10.68
C ARG A 17 80.25 -63.66 10.73
N GLU A 18 79.63 -64.40 11.64
CA GLU A 18 78.21 -64.38 11.99
C GLU A 18 77.76 -63.06 12.64
N GLU A 19 78.57 -62.47 13.53
CA GLU A 19 78.34 -61.16 14.13
C GLU A 19 78.48 -60.04 13.09
N VAL A 20 79.44 -60.16 12.16
CA VAL A 20 79.55 -59.20 11.05
C VAL A 20 78.31 -59.28 10.14
N SER A 21 77.79 -60.48 9.88
CA SER A 21 76.55 -60.63 9.10
C SER A 21 75.30 -60.15 9.84
N SER A 22 75.19 -60.37 11.14
CA SER A 22 74.05 -59.88 11.93
C SER A 22 74.06 -58.36 12.05
N LEU A 23 75.24 -57.74 12.21
CA LEU A 23 75.40 -56.30 12.19
C LEU A 23 75.06 -55.70 10.81
N ARG A 24 75.42 -56.37 9.71
CA ARG A 24 75.04 -55.93 8.35
C ARG A 24 73.53 -55.98 8.12
N LEU A 25 72.87 -57.06 8.52
CA LEU A 25 71.41 -57.16 8.48
C LEU A 25 70.77 -56.07 9.34
N LYS A 26 71.34 -55.78 10.52
CA LYS A 26 70.83 -54.71 11.36
C LYS A 26 71.00 -53.32 10.76
N ILE A 27 72.09 -53.09 10.03
CA ILE A 27 72.30 -51.85 9.28
C ILE A 27 71.25 -51.71 8.19
N GLU A 28 70.99 -52.76 7.40
CA GLU A 28 69.94 -52.73 6.35
C GLU A 28 68.54 -52.51 6.93
N GLU A 29 68.20 -53.13 8.07
CA GLU A 29 66.94 -52.88 8.79
C GLU A 29 66.82 -51.41 9.23
N LEU A 30 67.87 -50.87 9.86
CA LEU A 30 67.89 -49.48 10.32
C LEU A 30 67.84 -48.48 9.16
N GLU A 31 68.46 -48.79 8.03
CA GLU A 31 68.36 -47.99 6.81
C GLU A 31 66.94 -48.00 6.23
N GLY A 32 66.27 -49.16 6.25
CA GLY A 32 64.87 -49.29 5.85
C GLY A 32 63.92 -48.52 6.76
N GLU A 33 64.09 -48.63 8.08
CA GLU A 33 63.31 -47.86 9.07
C GLU A 33 63.54 -46.35 8.91
N ARG A 34 64.80 -45.94 8.70
CA ARG A 34 65.14 -44.53 8.46
C ARG A 34 64.45 -44.01 7.19
N SER A 35 64.45 -44.77 6.10
CA SER A 35 63.77 -44.37 4.85
C SER A 35 62.27 -44.19 5.06
N ARG A 36 61.61 -45.09 5.80
CA ARG A 36 60.17 -44.97 6.13
C ARG A 36 59.88 -43.74 6.97
N LEU A 37 60.68 -43.49 8.01
CA LEU A 37 60.54 -42.30 8.85
C LEU A 37 60.78 -40.99 8.08
N GLU A 38 61.70 -40.99 7.11
CA GLU A 38 61.94 -39.84 6.24
C GLU A 38 60.74 -39.53 5.32
N GLU A 39 60.06 -40.55 4.80
CA GLU A 39 58.83 -40.38 4.02
C GLU A 39 57.67 -39.86 4.88
N GLU A 40 57.43 -40.46 6.04
CA GLU A 40 56.41 -40.01 6.99
C GLU A 40 56.64 -38.56 7.41
N LYS A 41 57.89 -38.20 7.73
CA LYS A 41 58.29 -36.83 8.05
C LYS A 41 57.93 -35.86 6.93
N LYS A 42 58.24 -36.18 5.67
CA LYS A 42 57.88 -35.32 4.52
C LYS A 42 56.37 -35.13 4.40
N THR A 43 55.58 -36.17 4.61
CA THR A 43 54.11 -36.06 4.57
C THR A 43 53.57 -35.17 5.68
N LEU A 44 54.11 -35.31 6.89
CA LEU A 44 53.72 -34.49 8.05
C LEU A 44 54.16 -33.04 7.87
N GLU A 45 55.35 -32.79 7.33
CA GLU A 45 55.83 -31.45 7.00
C GLU A 45 54.92 -30.78 5.98
N ALA A 46 54.55 -31.47 4.89
CA ALA A 46 53.62 -30.94 3.90
C ALA A 46 52.22 -30.64 4.48
N GLN A 47 51.73 -31.47 5.40
CA GLN A 47 50.47 -31.23 6.10
C GLN A 47 50.54 -30.02 7.03
N LEU A 48 51.65 -29.88 7.77
CA LEU A 48 51.89 -28.74 8.65
C LEU A 48 51.99 -27.44 7.84
N GLU A 49 52.74 -27.44 6.73
CA GLU A 49 52.83 -26.29 5.83
C GLU A 49 51.45 -25.87 5.31
N ARG A 50 50.63 -26.84 4.89
CA ARG A 50 49.25 -26.56 4.46
C ARG A 50 48.42 -25.91 5.56
N LEU A 51 48.53 -26.40 6.80
CA LEU A 51 47.81 -25.84 7.94
C LEU A 51 48.33 -24.44 8.28
N THR A 52 49.63 -24.21 8.21
CA THR A 52 50.24 -22.89 8.44
C THR A 52 49.78 -21.88 7.39
N LEU A 53 49.67 -22.27 6.12
CA LEU A 53 49.13 -21.42 5.04
C LEU A 53 47.65 -21.05 5.28
N GLN A 54 46.89 -21.90 5.96
CA GLN A 54 45.50 -21.63 6.37
C GLN A 54 45.39 -20.80 7.66
N GLY A 55 46.52 -20.40 8.25
CA GLY A 55 46.56 -19.62 9.49
C GLY A 55 46.65 -20.48 10.76
N GLY A 56 46.99 -21.76 10.64
CA GLY A 56 47.33 -22.63 11.77
C GLY A 56 48.65 -22.21 12.41
N TYR A 57 48.70 -22.18 13.74
CA TYR A 57 49.88 -21.78 14.50
C TYR A 57 50.08 -22.68 15.72
N ASP A 58 51.33 -22.76 16.17
CA ASP A 58 51.72 -23.50 17.38
C ASP A 58 51.47 -22.63 18.62
N GLN A 59 50.56 -23.07 19.49
CA GLN A 59 50.15 -22.33 20.69
C GLN A 59 51.30 -22.18 21.72
N SER A 60 52.29 -23.08 21.68
CA SER A 60 53.44 -23.01 22.58
C SER A 60 54.44 -21.90 22.20
N LYS A 61 54.52 -21.57 20.90
CA LYS A 61 55.47 -20.60 20.36
C LYS A 61 54.84 -19.26 20.00
N THR A 62 53.55 -19.25 19.68
CA THR A 62 52.89 -18.08 19.11
C THR A 62 51.58 -17.80 19.80
N LYS A 63 51.45 -16.60 20.36
CA LYS A 63 50.20 -16.09 20.94
C LYS A 63 49.58 -15.08 20.00
N VAL A 64 48.37 -15.35 19.54
CA VAL A 64 47.61 -14.42 18.69
C VAL A 64 46.88 -13.42 19.59
N LEU A 65 47.08 -12.14 19.32
CA LEU A 65 46.44 -11.03 20.01
C LEU A 65 45.66 -10.20 19.01
N HIS A 66 44.53 -9.66 19.45
CA HIS A 66 43.78 -8.67 18.70
C HIS A 66 43.23 -7.63 19.67
N MET A 67 42.83 -6.47 19.15
CA MET A 67 42.18 -5.46 19.99
C MET A 67 40.85 -6.01 20.52
N SER A 68 40.61 -5.80 21.81
CA SER A 68 39.33 -6.13 22.47
C SER A 68 38.18 -5.37 21.80
N MET A 69 38.38 -4.08 21.56
CA MET A 69 37.51 -3.23 20.75
C MET A 69 37.98 -3.27 19.30
N ASN A 70 37.34 -4.13 18.50
CA ASN A 70 37.60 -4.25 17.07
C ASN A 70 36.31 -4.02 16.26
N PRO A 71 36.41 -3.70 14.97
CA PRO A 71 35.22 -3.45 14.14
C PRO A 71 34.23 -4.63 14.12
N ALA A 72 34.71 -5.87 14.19
CA ALA A 72 33.86 -7.05 14.21
C ALA A 72 33.10 -7.22 15.55
N SER A 73 33.72 -6.88 16.70
CA SER A 73 33.04 -6.88 18.00
C SER A 73 32.00 -5.76 18.08
N ALA A 74 32.32 -4.57 17.57
CA ALA A 74 31.36 -3.48 17.46
C ALA A 74 30.16 -3.83 16.57
N ALA A 75 30.40 -4.45 15.40
CA ALA A 75 29.33 -4.90 14.52
C ALA A 75 28.43 -5.96 15.17
N LYS A 76 29.04 -6.94 15.86
CA LYS A 76 28.28 -7.95 16.63
C LYS A 76 27.45 -7.32 17.75
N GLN A 77 27.97 -6.30 18.42
CA GLN A 77 27.23 -5.60 19.46
C GLN A 77 26.04 -4.83 18.89
N ARG A 78 26.22 -4.07 17.81
CA ARG A 78 25.10 -3.37 17.13
C ARG A 78 24.01 -4.34 16.69
N LEU A 79 24.39 -5.47 16.10
CA LEU A 79 23.43 -6.49 15.69
C LEU A 79 22.62 -7.03 16.88
N ARG A 80 23.24 -7.19 18.06
CA ARG A 80 22.52 -7.58 19.28
C ARG A 80 21.58 -6.48 19.79
N GLU A 81 22.02 -5.22 19.74
CA GLU A 81 21.20 -4.07 20.13
C GLU A 81 19.99 -3.91 19.20
N ASP A 82 20.18 -4.06 17.89
CA ASP A 82 19.10 -4.01 16.91
C ASP A 82 18.12 -5.17 17.09
N GLN A 83 18.61 -6.38 17.37
CA GLN A 83 17.77 -7.53 17.68
C GLN A 83 16.94 -7.31 18.97
N ALA A 84 17.54 -6.74 20.00
CA ALA A 84 16.84 -6.43 21.25
C ALA A 84 15.74 -5.38 21.01
N ARG A 85 16.05 -4.29 20.29
CA ARG A 85 15.05 -3.27 19.92
C ARG A 85 13.90 -3.84 19.12
N LEU A 86 14.19 -4.68 18.12
CA LEU A 86 13.17 -5.31 17.30
C LEU A 86 12.28 -6.26 18.11
N GLN A 87 12.85 -6.97 19.09
CA GLN A 87 12.10 -7.82 20.01
C GLN A 87 11.15 -6.99 20.88
N GLU A 88 11.64 -5.90 21.47
CA GLU A 88 10.82 -4.98 22.27
C GLU A 88 9.67 -4.38 21.45
N GLU A 89 9.92 -3.94 20.22
CA GLU A 89 8.88 -3.42 19.32
C GLU A 89 7.84 -4.50 18.95
N CYS A 90 8.30 -5.71 18.65
CA CYS A 90 7.42 -6.84 18.35
C CYS A 90 6.55 -7.23 19.54
N GLU A 91 7.10 -7.21 20.76
CA GLU A 91 6.34 -7.45 21.99
C GLU A 91 5.29 -6.34 22.20
N ARG A 92 5.68 -5.07 22.05
CA ARG A 92 4.78 -3.92 22.14
C ARG A 92 3.63 -3.99 21.13
N LEU A 93 3.93 -4.34 19.88
CA LEU A 93 2.92 -4.52 18.83
C LEU A 93 2.01 -5.72 19.09
N ARG A 94 2.55 -6.84 19.59
CA ARG A 94 1.73 -8.00 20.00
C ARG A 94 0.78 -7.65 21.14
N GLU A 95 1.22 -6.86 22.11
CA GLU A 95 0.37 -6.38 23.19
C GLU A 95 -0.75 -5.47 22.68
N LEU A 96 -0.43 -4.55 21.77
CA LEU A 96 -1.41 -3.69 21.09
C LEU A 96 -2.46 -4.52 20.34
N VAL A 97 -2.04 -5.49 19.53
CA VAL A 97 -2.95 -6.38 18.80
C VAL A 97 -3.84 -7.16 19.78
N ARG A 98 -3.27 -7.73 20.85
CA ARG A 98 -4.06 -8.42 21.88
C ARG A 98 -5.04 -7.50 22.62
N ALA A 99 -4.74 -6.21 22.77
CA ALA A 99 -5.67 -5.25 23.38
C ALA A 99 -6.83 -4.94 22.42
N LEU A 100 -6.53 -4.75 21.14
CA LEU A 100 -7.52 -4.53 20.08
C LEU A 100 -8.42 -5.76 19.87
N GLU A 101 -7.86 -6.97 19.81
CA GLU A 101 -8.61 -8.23 19.68
C GLU A 101 -9.55 -8.49 20.85
N ARG A 102 -9.16 -8.07 22.07
CA ARG A 102 -10.01 -8.16 23.26
C ARG A 102 -11.11 -7.09 23.30
N GLY A 103 -11.15 -6.18 22.33
CA GLY A 103 -12.11 -5.06 22.28
C GLY A 103 -11.96 -4.08 23.44
N GLY A 104 -10.80 -4.06 24.10
CA GLY A 104 -10.52 -3.18 25.23
C GLY A 104 -9.98 -1.82 24.79
N PRO A 105 -10.06 -0.78 25.63
CA PRO A 105 -9.41 0.49 25.36
C PRO A 105 -7.89 0.28 25.28
N VAL A 106 -7.30 0.72 24.17
CA VAL A 106 -5.85 0.65 23.97
C VAL A 106 -5.19 1.65 24.92
N PRO A 107 -4.13 1.26 25.65
CA PRO A 107 -3.34 2.20 26.46
C PRO A 107 -2.82 3.36 25.61
N ALA A 108 -2.95 4.59 26.10
CA ALA A 108 -2.57 5.81 25.37
C ALA A 108 -1.11 5.80 24.88
N ASP A 109 -0.21 5.15 25.64
CA ASP A 109 1.19 4.97 25.27
C ASP A 109 1.38 4.10 24.02
N LEU A 110 0.48 3.12 23.79
CA LEU A 110 0.49 2.25 22.61
C LEU A 110 -0.21 2.89 21.41
N GLU A 111 -1.27 3.69 21.63
CA GLU A 111 -1.94 4.44 20.56
C GLU A 111 -1.01 5.49 19.93
N ALA A 112 -0.27 6.24 20.75
CA ALA A 112 0.65 7.28 20.30
C ALA A 112 1.85 6.71 19.50
N ALA A 113 2.36 5.54 19.89
CA ALA A 113 3.46 4.88 19.18
C ALA A 113 3.03 4.23 17.86
N ALA A 114 1.75 3.84 17.73
CA ALA A 114 1.20 3.22 16.53
C ALA A 114 0.65 4.22 15.50
N GLY A 115 0.68 5.53 15.81
CA GLY A 115 0.12 6.57 14.94
C GLY A 115 -1.39 6.42 14.71
N LEU A 116 -2.08 5.73 15.62
CA LEU A 116 -3.52 5.56 15.54
C LEU A 116 -4.20 6.89 15.92
N PRO A 117 -5.17 7.37 15.13
CA PRO A 117 -5.92 8.57 15.51
C PRO A 117 -6.60 8.29 16.84
N SER A 118 -6.38 9.18 17.81
CA SER A 118 -6.94 9.02 19.15
C SER A 118 -8.45 8.85 19.06
N SER A 119 -9.04 7.98 19.88
CA SER A 119 -10.50 7.79 19.95
C SER A 119 -11.28 9.12 20.07
N LYS A 120 -10.66 10.15 20.66
CA LYS A 120 -11.20 11.53 20.73
C LYS A 120 -11.25 12.24 19.37
N GLU A 121 -10.22 12.10 18.55
CA GLU A 121 -10.16 12.69 17.20
C GLU A 121 -11.19 12.03 16.27
N VAL A 122 -11.34 10.70 16.38
CA VAL A 122 -12.37 9.95 15.64
C VAL A 122 -13.78 10.41 16.03
N ALA A 123 -14.04 10.63 17.33
CA ALA A 123 -15.33 11.14 17.79
C ALA A 123 -15.61 12.57 17.31
N GLU A 124 -14.59 13.44 17.29
CA GLU A 124 -14.71 14.81 16.79
C GLU A 124 -14.98 14.84 15.28
N LEU A 125 -14.24 14.05 14.50
CA LEU A 125 -14.46 13.92 13.05
C LEU A 125 -15.85 13.38 12.72
N LYS A 126 -16.33 12.37 13.45
CA LYS A 126 -17.71 11.86 13.29
C LYS A 126 -18.74 12.96 13.53
N LYS A 127 -18.58 13.75 14.59
CA LYS A 127 -19.46 14.88 14.89
C LYS A 127 -19.43 15.94 13.79
N GLN A 128 -18.26 16.21 13.20
CA GLN A 128 -18.14 17.13 12.07
C GLN A 128 -18.89 16.63 10.84
N VAL A 129 -18.76 15.34 10.51
CA VAL A 129 -19.48 14.69 9.40
C VAL A 129 -20.99 14.78 9.62
N GLU A 130 -21.49 14.38 10.79
CA GLU A 130 -22.91 14.48 11.13
C GLU A 130 -23.43 15.92 11.01
N SER A 131 -22.63 16.91 11.45
CA SER A 131 -23.00 18.32 11.33
C SER A 131 -23.07 18.79 9.87
N ALA A 132 -22.17 18.30 9.01
CA ALA A 132 -22.14 18.65 7.59
C ALA A 132 -23.30 17.99 6.84
N GLU A 133 -23.60 16.74 7.14
CA GLU A 133 -24.75 16.02 6.60
C GLU A 133 -26.06 16.70 6.96
N LEU A 134 -26.22 17.11 8.23
CA LEU A 134 -27.41 17.83 8.67
C LEU A 134 -27.55 19.19 7.97
N ARG A 135 -26.45 19.92 7.76
CA ARG A 135 -26.47 21.17 6.97
C ARG A 135 -26.90 20.92 5.53
N ASN A 136 -26.39 19.86 4.90
CA ASN A 136 -26.77 19.48 3.53
C ASN A 136 -28.24 19.08 3.42
N GLN A 137 -28.77 18.36 4.41
CA GLN A 137 -30.20 18.01 4.46
C GLN A 137 -31.07 19.26 4.56
N ARG A 138 -30.76 20.17 5.49
CA ARG A 138 -31.49 21.44 5.63
C ARG A 138 -31.42 22.29 4.36
N LEU A 139 -30.27 22.32 3.69
CA LEU A 139 -30.13 23.05 2.43
C LEU A 139 -31.03 22.46 1.33
N LYS A 140 -31.13 21.13 1.23
CA LYS A 140 -32.05 20.45 0.30
C LYS A 140 -33.51 20.77 0.61
N GLU A 141 -33.90 20.79 1.88
CA GLU A 141 -35.25 21.15 2.32
C GLU A 141 -35.61 22.59 1.97
N VAL A 142 -34.69 23.53 2.23
CA VAL A 142 -34.88 24.95 1.86
C VAL A 142 -34.99 25.10 0.35
N PHE A 143 -34.12 24.44 -0.41
CA PHE A 143 -34.18 24.48 -1.88
C PHE A 143 -35.51 23.91 -2.40
N HIS A 144 -35.96 22.77 -1.86
CA HIS A 144 -37.23 22.18 -2.23
C HIS A 144 -38.41 23.12 -1.93
N THR A 145 -38.42 23.71 -0.74
CA THR A 145 -39.44 24.69 -0.31
C THR A 145 -39.45 25.90 -1.24
N LYS A 146 -38.28 26.44 -1.59
CA LYS A 146 -38.16 27.61 -2.47
C LYS A 146 -38.59 27.32 -3.91
N ILE A 147 -38.25 26.15 -4.45
CA ILE A 147 -38.72 25.73 -5.78
C ILE A 147 -40.23 25.52 -5.79
N GLN A 148 -40.80 24.93 -4.74
CA GLN A 148 -42.25 24.79 -4.60
C GLN A 148 -42.96 26.15 -4.50
N GLU A 149 -42.41 27.08 -3.71
CA GLU A 149 -42.90 28.45 -3.59
C GLU A 149 -42.89 29.14 -4.96
N PHE A 150 -41.77 29.08 -5.69
CA PHE A 150 -41.65 29.62 -7.03
C PHE A 150 -42.68 29.01 -8.00
N ARG A 151 -42.83 27.67 -7.99
CA ARG A 151 -43.83 26.99 -8.83
C ARG A 151 -45.25 27.44 -8.54
N LYS A 152 -45.61 27.61 -7.26
CA LYS A 152 -46.94 28.11 -6.86
C LYS A 152 -47.17 29.54 -7.35
N VAL A 153 -46.17 30.41 -7.24
CA VAL A 153 -46.24 31.79 -7.74
C VAL A 153 -46.37 31.81 -9.27
N CYS A 154 -45.54 31.04 -9.99
CA CYS A 154 -45.65 30.93 -11.45
C CYS A 154 -47.01 30.40 -11.89
N TYR A 155 -47.54 29.38 -11.20
CA TYR A 155 -48.87 28.84 -11.49
C TYR A 155 -49.96 29.89 -11.28
N ALA A 156 -49.92 30.65 -10.19
CA ALA A 156 -50.90 31.69 -9.90
C ALA A 156 -50.82 32.89 -10.87
N LEU A 157 -49.62 33.27 -11.31
CA LEU A 157 -49.42 34.44 -12.18
C LEU A 157 -49.64 34.13 -13.66
N THR A 158 -49.18 32.98 -14.13
CA THR A 158 -49.17 32.63 -15.56
C THR A 158 -50.25 31.63 -15.95
N GLY A 159 -50.85 30.96 -14.96
CA GLY A 159 -51.78 29.87 -15.19
C GLY A 159 -51.12 28.54 -15.57
N TYR A 160 -49.79 28.44 -15.59
CA TYR A 160 -49.07 27.21 -15.96
C TYR A 160 -48.29 26.60 -14.79
N GLN A 161 -48.50 25.32 -14.54
CA GLN A 161 -47.70 24.52 -13.63
C GLN A 161 -46.52 23.93 -14.41
N ILE A 162 -45.29 24.27 -14.00
CA ILE A 162 -44.06 23.84 -14.65
C ILE A 162 -43.38 22.75 -13.81
N ASP A 163 -43.42 21.51 -14.31
CA ASP A 163 -42.79 20.35 -13.70
C ASP A 163 -41.59 19.87 -14.50
N VAL A 164 -40.47 19.63 -13.81
CA VAL A 164 -39.25 19.09 -14.42
C VAL A 164 -39.39 17.56 -14.47
N THR A 165 -39.38 17.01 -15.68
CA THR A 165 -39.35 15.56 -15.94
C THR A 165 -37.89 15.10 -16.13
N THR A 166 -37.66 13.79 -16.31
CA THR A 166 -36.35 13.25 -16.66
C THR A 166 -35.84 13.84 -17.99
N GLU A 167 -34.51 13.98 -18.13
CA GLU A 167 -33.83 14.44 -19.37
C GLU A 167 -34.00 15.92 -19.78
N SER A 168 -34.04 16.86 -18.81
CA SER A 168 -34.18 18.31 -19.10
C SER A 168 -35.43 18.67 -19.90
N GLN A 169 -36.50 17.93 -19.64
CA GLN A 169 -37.83 18.18 -20.19
C GLN A 169 -38.69 18.87 -19.14
N TYR A 170 -39.45 19.87 -19.59
CA TYR A 170 -40.35 20.67 -18.77
C TYR A 170 -41.77 20.39 -19.21
N ARG A 171 -42.55 19.79 -18.31
CA ARG A 171 -43.98 19.55 -18.47
C ARG A 171 -44.72 20.79 -18.00
N LEU A 172 -45.54 21.35 -18.89
CA LEU A 172 -46.43 22.45 -18.60
C LEU A 172 -47.87 21.93 -18.58
N THR A 173 -48.54 22.15 -17.45
CA THR A 173 -49.97 21.85 -17.30
C THR A 173 -50.70 23.17 -17.09
N SER A 174 -51.71 23.44 -17.91
CA SER A 174 -52.52 24.66 -17.79
C SER A 174 -53.50 24.55 -16.62
N MET A 175 -53.77 25.66 -15.95
CA MET A 175 -54.83 25.82 -14.93
C MET A 175 -56.22 25.54 -15.52
N TYR A 176 -56.40 25.83 -16.80
CA TYR A 176 -57.65 25.69 -17.55
C TYR A 176 -57.65 24.42 -18.43
N ALA A 177 -56.85 23.41 -18.08
CA ALA A 177 -56.81 22.15 -18.82
C ALA A 177 -58.16 21.42 -18.74
N GLU A 178 -58.71 21.01 -19.90
CA GLU A 178 -59.97 20.28 -20.00
C GLU A 178 -59.85 18.86 -19.42
N HIS A 179 -58.69 18.21 -19.61
CA HIS A 179 -58.36 16.92 -19.04
C HIS A 179 -57.05 16.94 -18.26
N LYS A 180 -56.96 16.11 -17.20
CA LYS A 180 -55.73 15.96 -16.38
C LYS A 180 -54.52 15.44 -17.17
N ALA A 181 -54.75 14.85 -18.34
CA ALA A 181 -53.71 14.36 -19.24
C ALA A 181 -53.18 15.45 -20.20
N ASP A 182 -53.87 16.59 -20.28
CA ASP A 182 -53.51 17.66 -21.19
C ASP A 182 -52.28 18.40 -20.67
N CYS A 183 -51.16 18.14 -21.33
CA CYS A 183 -49.89 18.75 -21.00
C CYS A 183 -49.07 19.03 -22.25
N LEU A 184 -48.29 20.10 -22.17
CA LEU A 184 -47.26 20.43 -23.14
C LEU A 184 -45.92 20.00 -22.56
N ILE A 185 -45.04 19.48 -23.41
CA ILE A 185 -43.69 19.10 -22.98
C ILE A 185 -42.70 19.90 -23.80
N PHE A 186 -41.86 20.69 -23.14
CA PHE A 186 -40.79 21.44 -23.76
C PHE A 186 -39.45 20.81 -23.40
N LYS A 187 -38.56 20.65 -24.38
CA LYS A 187 -37.19 20.18 -24.18
C LYS A 187 -36.23 21.35 -24.33
N ALA A 188 -35.36 21.54 -23.35
CA ALA A 188 -34.26 22.48 -23.48
C ALA A 188 -33.26 21.97 -24.52
N THR A 189 -32.99 22.77 -25.55
CA THR A 189 -32.03 22.49 -26.61
C THR A 189 -30.86 23.49 -26.53
N GLY A 190 -29.63 22.97 -26.49
CA GLY A 190 -28.39 23.75 -26.41
C GLY A 190 -27.71 23.74 -25.03
N PRO A 191 -26.41 24.14 -24.96
CA PRO A 191 -25.57 24.03 -23.76
C PRO A 191 -26.01 24.95 -22.59
N SER A 192 -26.88 25.92 -22.86
CA SER A 192 -27.33 26.94 -21.90
C SER A 192 -28.81 26.81 -21.52
N GLY A 193 -29.55 25.85 -22.10
CA GLY A 193 -31.00 25.75 -21.95
C GLY A 193 -31.80 26.94 -22.51
N ALA A 194 -31.17 27.80 -23.32
CA ALA A 194 -31.74 29.07 -23.77
C ALA A 194 -32.82 28.91 -24.87
N LYS A 195 -32.80 27.80 -25.62
CA LYS A 195 -33.84 27.48 -26.60
C LYS A 195 -34.69 26.33 -26.09
N MET A 196 -35.99 26.50 -26.11
CA MET A 196 -36.96 25.48 -25.71
C MET A 196 -37.68 24.99 -26.96
N GLN A 197 -37.73 23.68 -27.17
CA GLN A 197 -38.43 23.07 -28.30
C GLN A 197 -39.66 22.33 -27.78
N LEU A 198 -40.82 22.58 -28.38
CA LEU A 198 -42.05 21.82 -28.07
C LEU A 198 -41.92 20.39 -28.61
N LEU A 199 -42.16 19.42 -27.74
CA LEU A 199 -42.32 18.01 -28.09
C LEU A 199 -43.80 17.74 -28.38
N GLU A 200 -44.05 16.85 -29.34
CA GLU A 200 -45.40 16.49 -29.73
C GLU A 200 -46.07 15.66 -28.62
N THR A 201 -47.15 16.20 -28.06
CA THR A 201 -48.04 15.55 -27.09
C THR A 201 -49.44 15.38 -27.68
N ALA A 202 -50.26 14.51 -27.07
CA ALA A 202 -51.67 14.35 -27.46
C ALA A 202 -52.43 15.69 -27.46
N PHE A 203 -52.12 16.56 -26.49
CA PHE A 203 -52.69 17.90 -26.41
C PHE A 203 -52.11 18.86 -27.46
N SER A 204 -50.82 18.78 -27.79
CA SER A 204 -50.26 19.64 -28.87
C SER A 204 -50.95 19.41 -30.23
N ARG A 205 -51.48 18.20 -30.47
CA ARG A 205 -52.22 17.86 -31.70
C ARG A 205 -53.58 18.52 -31.80
N THR A 206 -54.16 19.00 -30.70
CA THR A 206 -55.49 19.65 -30.71
C THR A 206 -55.41 21.15 -31.00
N VAL A 207 -54.21 21.74 -30.95
CA VAL A 207 -53.97 23.18 -31.17
C VAL A 207 -52.92 23.46 -32.27
N PRO A 208 -53.01 22.83 -33.46
CA PRO A 208 -51.99 22.98 -34.51
C PRO A 208 -51.92 24.42 -35.08
N GLU A 209 -53.06 25.11 -35.16
CA GLU A 209 -53.14 26.48 -35.70
C GLU A 209 -52.39 27.48 -34.81
N LEU A 210 -52.53 27.36 -33.48
CA LEU A 210 -51.82 28.20 -32.52
C LEU A 210 -50.32 27.92 -32.53
N ILE A 211 -49.92 26.67 -32.71
CA ILE A 211 -48.51 26.25 -32.84
C ILE A 211 -47.90 26.83 -34.13
N GLU A 212 -48.58 26.70 -35.27
CA GLU A 212 -48.07 27.22 -36.54
C GLU A 212 -47.90 28.75 -36.49
N LEU A 213 -48.90 29.45 -35.98
CA LEU A 213 -48.88 30.90 -35.94
C LEU A 213 -47.84 31.45 -34.96
N HIS A 214 -47.81 30.95 -33.72
CA HIS A 214 -47.01 31.57 -32.66
C HIS A 214 -45.63 30.93 -32.48
N LEU A 215 -45.49 29.62 -32.71
CA LEU A 215 -44.19 28.93 -32.57
C LEU A 215 -43.42 28.86 -33.89
N LEU A 216 -44.08 28.64 -35.05
CA LEU A 216 -43.36 28.55 -36.34
C LEU A 216 -43.18 29.90 -37.02
N ARG A 217 -44.21 30.77 -37.06
CA ARG A 217 -44.12 32.06 -37.76
C ARG A 217 -43.54 33.18 -36.88
N GLN A 218 -43.93 33.23 -35.60
CA GLN A 218 -43.52 34.29 -34.68
C GLN A 218 -42.34 33.91 -33.77
N ASP A 219 -41.95 32.64 -33.73
CA ASP A 219 -40.85 32.09 -32.90
C ASP A 219 -40.90 32.54 -31.42
N SER A 220 -42.12 32.62 -30.85
CA SER A 220 -42.33 33.16 -29.50
C SER A 220 -43.19 32.23 -28.64
N ILE A 221 -42.52 31.53 -27.72
CA ILE A 221 -43.17 30.67 -26.71
C ILE A 221 -44.07 31.47 -25.77
N PRO A 222 -43.69 32.67 -25.28
CA PRO A 222 -44.59 33.47 -24.46
C PRO A 222 -45.87 33.85 -25.22
N ALA A 223 -45.78 34.24 -26.50
CA ALA A 223 -46.95 34.57 -27.30
C ALA A 223 -47.88 33.35 -27.48
N PHE A 224 -47.29 32.18 -27.76
CA PHE A 224 -48.03 30.92 -27.85
C PHE A 224 -48.76 30.58 -26.55
N LEU A 225 -48.06 30.59 -25.41
CA LEU A 225 -48.66 30.24 -24.12
C LEU A 225 -49.74 31.23 -23.70
N SER A 226 -49.57 32.53 -23.96
CA SER A 226 -50.61 33.53 -23.69
C SER A 226 -51.85 33.33 -24.55
N ALA A 227 -51.70 33.11 -25.86
CA ALA A 227 -52.82 32.85 -26.76
C ALA A 227 -53.57 31.56 -26.37
N LEU A 228 -52.81 30.51 -26.02
CA LEU A 228 -53.37 29.25 -25.55
C LEU A 228 -54.13 29.40 -24.22
N THR A 229 -53.63 30.20 -23.27
CA THR A 229 -54.33 30.47 -22.01
C THR A 229 -55.66 31.17 -22.27
N LEU A 230 -55.70 32.15 -23.18
CA LEU A 230 -56.94 32.84 -23.54
C LEU A 230 -57.93 31.91 -24.23
N ASP A 231 -57.45 31.04 -25.14
CA ASP A 231 -58.29 30.04 -25.81
C ASP A 231 -58.90 29.04 -24.80
N LEU A 232 -58.06 28.43 -23.95
CA LEU A 232 -58.52 27.50 -22.91
C LEU A 232 -59.49 28.16 -21.91
N PHE A 233 -59.20 29.40 -21.51
CA PHE A 233 -60.09 30.17 -20.64
C PHE A 233 -61.44 30.44 -21.33
N SER A 234 -61.44 30.79 -22.62
CA SER A 234 -62.68 30.99 -23.37
C SER A 234 -63.51 29.71 -23.44
N ARG A 235 -62.89 28.56 -23.73
CA ARG A 235 -63.58 27.26 -23.78
C ARG A 235 -64.19 26.87 -22.43
N GLN A 236 -63.54 27.24 -21.33
CA GLN A 236 -64.05 26.96 -19.99
C GLN A 236 -65.14 27.94 -19.52
N THR A 237 -65.23 29.14 -20.13
CA THR A 237 -66.22 30.17 -19.81
C THR A 237 -67.42 30.20 -20.76
N VAL A 238 -67.35 29.52 -21.90
CA VAL A 238 -68.50 29.25 -22.76
C VAL A 238 -69.34 28.14 -22.12
N ALA A 239 -70.19 28.54 -21.18
CA ALA A 239 -71.33 27.78 -20.70
C ALA A 239 -72.59 28.14 -21.50
#